data_AF-A0A7Z9L779-F1
#
_entry.id   AF-A0A7Z9L779-F1
#
_cell.length_a   1.000
_cell.length_b   1.000
_cell.length_c   1.000
_cell.angle_alpha   90.00
_cell.angle_beta   90.00
_cell.angle_gamma   90.00
#
_symmetry.space_group_name_H-M   'P 1'
#
loop_
_entity.id
_entity.type
_entity.pdbx_description
1 polymer ?
#
loop_
_entity_poly.entity_id
_entity_poly.type
_entity_poly.pdbx_seq_one_letter_code
_entity_poly.pdbx_strand_id
1 'polypeptide(L)'
;AQTLLSTDQRFRDPALAASAYAEAWALNYFLLRTRKDQYVTFLRKLAVQPPLTPADEARRLSEFKAVFGGDLQKFDTEFIRYMSRIR
;
A
#
# COMPACT_ATOMS: atom_id res chain seq x y z
N ALA A 1 -5.59 6.23 1.13
CA ALA A 1 -4.38 5.37 1.10
C ALA A 1 -3.12 5.92 1.81
N GLN A 2 -2.84 7.23 1.90
CA GLN A 2 -1.51 7.70 2.37
C GLN A 2 -1.13 7.22 3.78
N THR A 3 -2.04 7.30 4.76
CA THR A 3 -1.79 6.85 6.14
C THR A 3 -1.68 5.33 6.27
N LEU A 4 -2.30 4.57 5.36
CA LEU A 4 -2.15 3.11 5.30
C LEU A 4 -0.74 2.71 4.84
N LEU A 5 -0.14 3.49 3.95
CA LEU A 5 1.18 3.21 3.36
C LEU A 5 2.35 3.73 4.20
N SER A 6 2.15 4.85 4.91
CA SER A 6 3.24 5.53 5.62
C SER A 6 3.49 4.98 7.01
N THR A 7 2.47 4.46 7.70
CA THR A 7 2.57 4.16 9.13
C THR A 7 1.72 2.97 9.57
N ASP A 8 2.15 2.32 10.66
CA ASP A 8 1.45 1.16 11.21
C ASP A 8 0.40 1.55 12.28
N GLN A 9 0.24 2.85 12.55
CA GLN A 9 -0.62 3.35 13.64
C GLN A 9 -2.05 2.80 13.58
N ARG A 10 -2.65 2.74 12.38
CA ARG A 10 -4.02 2.22 12.20
C ARG A 10 -4.14 0.72 12.48
N PHE A 11 -3.05 -0.04 12.39
CA PHE A 11 -3.01 -1.45 12.76
C PHE A 11 -2.78 -1.65 14.26
N ARG A 12 -2.24 -0.65 14.96
CA ARG A 12 -1.99 -0.70 16.41
C ARG A 12 -3.18 -0.24 17.25
N ASP A 13 -4.09 0.52 16.66
CA ASP A 13 -5.36 0.90 17.29
C ASP A 13 -6.41 -0.21 17.07
N PRO A 14 -6.89 -0.88 18.15
CA PRO A 14 -7.90 -1.93 18.05
C PRO A 14 -9.20 -1.49 17.36
N ALA A 15 -9.60 -0.22 17.51
CA ALA A 15 -10.81 0.30 16.89
C ALA A 15 -10.67 0.45 15.37
N LEU A 16 -9.45 0.66 14.88
CA LEU A 16 -9.15 0.89 13.46
C LEU A 16 -8.61 -0.35 12.76
N ALA A 17 -8.05 -1.32 13.50
CA ALA A 17 -7.34 -2.48 12.96
C ALA A 17 -8.14 -3.27 11.91
N ALA A 18 -9.44 -3.50 12.14
CA ALA A 18 -10.30 -4.22 11.20
C ALA A 18 -10.45 -3.46 9.87
N SER A 19 -10.68 -2.14 9.93
CA SER A 19 -10.79 -1.30 8.73
C SER A 19 -9.46 -1.16 8.00
N ALA A 20 -8.34 -1.06 8.73
CA ALA A 20 -7.00 -0.99 8.17
C ALA A 20 -6.64 -2.28 7.42
N TYR A 21 -7.00 -3.43 7.99
CA TYR A 21 -6.81 -4.73 7.34
C TYR A 21 -7.65 -4.86 6.06
N ALA A 22 -8.93 -4.46 6.11
CA ALA A 22 -9.80 -4.46 4.94
C ALA A 22 -9.27 -3.56 3.81
N GLU A 23 -8.79 -2.35 4.14
CA GLU A 23 -8.18 -1.43 3.17
C GLU A 23 -6.87 -2.00 2.60
N ALA A 24 -6.04 -2.63 3.43
CA ALA A 24 -4.81 -3.29 2.99
C ALA A 24 -5.08 -4.46 2.04
N TRP A 25 -6.09 -5.28 2.33
CA TRP A 25 -6.51 -6.36 1.44
C TRP A 25 -7.00 -5.80 0.09
N ALA A 26 -7.85 -4.78 0.13
CA ALA A 26 -8.36 -4.11 -1.07
C ALA A 26 -7.22 -3.54 -1.93
N LEU A 27 -6.23 -2.91 -1.29
CA LEU A 27 -5.04 -2.38 -1.97
C LEU A 27 -4.25 -3.51 -2.66
N ASN A 28 -3.97 -4.60 -1.95
CA ASN A 28 -3.26 -5.75 -2.53
C ASN A 28 -4.02 -6.34 -3.72
N TYR A 29 -5.33 -6.49 -3.60
CA TYR A 29 -6.19 -6.96 -4.68
C TYR A 29 -6.12 -6.03 -5.90
N PHE A 30 -6.29 -4.71 -5.70
CA PHE A 30 -6.18 -3.72 -6.77
C PHE A 30 -4.82 -3.80 -7.49
N LEU A 31 -3.72 -3.85 -6.73
CA LEU A 31 -2.37 -3.92 -7.29
C LEU A 31 -2.14 -5.22 -8.08
N LEU A 32 -2.62 -6.36 -7.56
CA LEU A 32 -2.50 -7.64 -8.24
C LEU A 32 -3.28 -7.65 -9.57
N ARG A 33 -4.43 -6.99 -9.62
CA ARG A 33 -5.31 -6.97 -10.81
C ARG A 33 -4.93 -5.93 -11.85
N THR A 34 -4.38 -4.80 -11.43
CA THR A 34 -4.13 -3.65 -12.34
C THR A 34 -2.64 -3.41 -12.61
N ARG A 35 -1.75 -3.90 -11.74
CA ARG A 35 -0.33 -3.52 -11.68
C ARG A 35 0.57 -4.70 -11.32
N LYS A 36 0.27 -5.88 -11.87
CA LYS A 36 0.91 -7.16 -11.51
C LYS A 36 2.45 -7.10 -11.52
N ASP A 37 3.05 -6.56 -12.57
CA ASP A 37 4.53 -6.54 -12.70
C ASP A 37 5.19 -5.58 -11.70
N GLN A 38 4.56 -4.42 -11.47
CA GLN A 38 4.98 -3.46 -10.43
C GLN A 38 4.82 -4.09 -9.04
N TYR A 39 3.74 -4.81 -8.80
CA TYR A 39 3.49 -5.50 -7.54
C TYR A 39 4.56 -6.57 -7.26
N VAL A 40 4.90 -7.42 -8.24
CA VAL A 40 6.00 -8.39 -8.12
C VAL A 40 7.34 -7.68 -7.86
N THR A 41 7.60 -6.57 -8.55
CA THR A 41 8.81 -5.76 -8.35
C THR A 41 8.88 -5.21 -6.91
N PHE A 42 7.77 -4.71 -6.40
CA PHE A 42 7.68 -4.20 -5.03
C PHE A 42 7.92 -5.29 -3.99
N LEU A 43 7.30 -6.47 -4.14
CA LEU A 43 7.51 -7.60 -3.23
C LEU A 43 8.96 -8.08 -3.22
N ARG A 44 9.62 -8.14 -4.38
CA ARG A 44 11.06 -8.48 -4.46
C ARG A 44 11.93 -7.47 -3.71
N LYS A 45 11.62 -6.17 -3.81
CA LYS A 45 12.31 -5.13 -3.04
C LYS A 45 12.12 -5.28 -1.54
N LEU A 46 10.90 -5.60 -1.09
CA LEU A 46 10.61 -5.84 0.32
C LEU A 46 11.33 -7.09 0.84
N ALA A 47 11.39 -8.17 0.06
CA ALA A 47 12.00 -9.43 0.46
C ALA A 47 13.51 -9.35 0.77
N VAL A 48 14.21 -8.36 0.22
CA VAL A 48 15.65 -8.15 0.46
C VAL A 48 15.95 -7.13 1.56
N GLN A 49 14.92 -6.55 2.19
CA GLN A 49 15.14 -5.58 3.27
C GLN A 49 15.66 -6.28 4.53
N PRO A 50 16.62 -5.66 5.26
CA PRO A 50 17.11 -6.25 6.49
C PRO A 50 15.98 -6.38 7.54
N PRO A 51 15.82 -7.57 8.16
CA PRO A 51 14.82 -7.77 9.20
C PRO A 51 14.94 -6.76 10.34
N LEU A 52 13.82 -6.40 10.94
CA LEU A 52 13.74 -5.53 12.13
C LEU A 52 14.33 -4.12 11.95
N THR A 53 14.58 -3.67 10.71
CA THR A 53 14.94 -2.27 10.45
C THR A 53 13.68 -1.41 10.57
N PRO A 54 13.66 -0.37 11.42
CA PRO A 54 12.53 0.55 11.48
C PRO A 54 12.31 1.18 10.10
N ALA A 55 11.16 0.89 9.50
CA ALA A 55 10.79 1.48 8.23
C ALA A 55 10.33 2.92 8.49
N ASP A 56 11.18 3.90 8.16
CA ASP A 56 10.86 5.32 8.15
C ASP A 56 9.67 5.59 7.21
N GLU A 57 8.69 6.36 7.68
CA GLU A 57 7.46 6.67 6.95
C GLU A 57 7.75 7.32 5.59
N ALA A 58 8.73 8.22 5.56
CA ALA A 58 9.15 8.90 4.34
C ALA A 58 9.77 7.91 3.33
N ARG A 59 10.59 6.98 3.83
CA ARG A 59 11.18 5.91 3.02
C ARG A 59 10.11 4.99 2.44
N ARG A 60 9.13 4.53 3.24
CA ARG A 60 8.03 3.67 2.75
C ARG A 60 7.28 4.32 1.59
N LEU A 61 6.91 5.59 1.76
CA LEU A 61 6.22 6.35 0.71
C LEU A 61 7.08 6.54 -0.53
N SER A 62 8.37 6.82 -0.36
CA SER A 62 9.32 6.97 -1.48
C SER A 62 9.46 5.67 -2.27
N GLU A 63 9.68 4.55 -1.59
CA GLU A 63 9.79 3.23 -2.21
C GLU A 63 8.51 2.82 -2.95
N PHE A 64 7.35 3.11 -2.36
CA PHE A 64 6.05 2.89 -3.01
C PHE A 64 5.89 3.76 -4.26
N LYS A 65 6.14 5.07 -4.14
CA LYS A 65 6.05 6.02 -5.28
C LYS A 65 7.00 5.64 -6.41
N ALA A 66 8.20 5.16 -6.09
CA ALA A 66 9.17 4.73 -7.08
C ALA A 66 8.71 3.53 -7.91
N VAL A 67 7.77 2.73 -7.41
CA VAL A 67 7.26 1.54 -8.12
C VAL A 67 5.88 1.78 -8.74
N PHE A 68 5.00 2.50 -8.06
CA PHE A 68 3.59 2.67 -8.45
C PHE A 68 3.24 4.06 -8.98
N GLY A 69 4.20 4.98 -9.03
CA GLY A 69 4.05 6.34 -9.53
C GLY A 69 4.10 7.41 -8.43
N GLY A 70 4.58 8.61 -8.77
CA GLY A 70 4.80 9.71 -7.80
C GLY A 70 3.55 10.43 -7.32
N ASP A 71 2.46 10.38 -8.11
CA ASP A 71 1.20 11.05 -7.80
C ASP A 71 0.27 10.11 -7.01
N LEU A 72 0.32 10.24 -5.67
CA LEU A 72 -0.52 9.47 -4.77
C LEU A 72 -1.99 9.85 -4.83
N GLN A 73 -2.33 11.08 -5.21
CA GLN A 73 -3.72 11.52 -5.28
C GLN A 73 -4.42 10.89 -6.48
N LYS A 74 -3.73 10.86 -7.62
CA LYS A 74 -4.19 10.13 -8.80
C LYS A 74 -4.29 8.63 -8.51
N PHE A 75 -3.29 8.05 -7.85
CA PHE A 75 -3.31 6.65 -7.40
C PHE A 75 -4.57 6.34 -6.57
N ASP A 76 -4.83 7.15 -5.54
CA ASP A 76 -5.95 6.95 -4.63
C ASP A 76 -7.29 7.05 -5.37
N THR A 77 -7.41 8.00 -6.30
CA THR A 77 -8.60 8.14 -7.15
C THR A 77 -8.83 6.91 -8.03
N GLU A 78 -7.78 6.37 -8.64
CA GLU A 78 -7.86 5.14 -9.44
C GLU A 78 -8.24 3.93 -8.58
N PHE A 79 -7.64 3.83 -7.39
CA PHE A 79 -7.91 2.77 -6.42
C PHE A 79 -9.39 2.77 -5.99
N ILE A 80 -9.91 3.90 -5.51
CA ILE A 80 -11.30 4.03 -5.07
C ILE A 80 -12.27 3.74 -6.22
N ARG A 81 -11.98 4.26 -7.43
CA ARG A 81 -12.78 3.99 -8.63
C ARG A 81 -12.80 2.51 -9.00
N TYR A 82 -11.68 1.81 -8.84
CA TYR A 82 -11.62 0.38 -9.12
C TYR A 82 -12.42 -0.41 -8.10
N MET A 83 -12.20 -0.16 -6.80
CA MET A 83 -12.85 -0.90 -5.72
C MET A 83 -14.36 -0.70 -5.69
N SER A 84 -14.87 0.49 -6.03
CA SER A 84 -16.32 0.75 -6.08
C SER A 84 -17.07 -0.02 -7.17
N ARG A 85 -16.35 -0.61 -8.13
CA ARG A 85 -16.92 -1.40 -9.24
C ARG A 85 -16.89 -2.90 -8.97
N ILE A 86 -16.21 -3.33 -7.92
CA ILE A 86 -16.16 -4.73 -7.51
C ILE A 86 -17.45 -5.03 -6.74
N ARG A 87 -18.15 -6.09 -7.15
CA ARG A 87 -19.32 -6.65 -6.47
C ARG A 87 -18.95 -7.88 -5.67
#